data_AF-A0A0J7NDB4-F1
#
_entry.id   AF-A0A0J7NDB4-F1
#
_cell.length_a   1.000
_cell.length_b   1.000
_cell.length_c   1.000
_cell.angle_alpha   90.00
_cell.angle_beta   90.00
_cell.angle_gamma   90.00
#
_symmetry.space_group_name_H-M   'P 1'
#
loop_
_entity.id
_entity.type
_entity.pdbx_description
1 polymer ?
#
loop_
_entity_poly.entity_id
_entity_poly.type
_entity_poly.pdbx_seq_one_letter_code
_entity_poly.pdbx_strand_id
1 'polypeptide(L)'
;MRKSIVFDKNTPDVFYCPQHKPIGFEKMLVKARPLSRLCQFEGRPIPEDYKSDCYNDVDETEYACKEKYRIMKRFSNPDGDAKAIDNDYVEK
;
A
#
# COMPACT_ATOMS: atom_id res chain seq x y z
N MET A 1 -1.72 -8.45 -12.01
CA MET A 1 -0.44 -7.80 -11.69
C MET A 1 -0.34 -7.62 -10.18
N ARG A 2 0.77 -8.05 -9.54
CA ARG A 2 0.95 -7.92 -8.10
C ARG A 2 1.17 -6.45 -7.71
N LYS A 3 0.07 -5.74 -7.45
CA LYS A 3 -0.18 -4.92 -6.25
C LYS A 3 1.12 -4.57 -5.49
N SER A 4 1.76 -3.46 -5.88
CA SER A 4 3.19 -3.17 -5.67
C SER A 4 3.53 -2.40 -4.38
N ILE A 5 2.71 -2.54 -3.34
CA ILE A 5 2.96 -1.95 -2.02
C ILE A 5 3.41 -3.06 -1.08
N VAL A 6 4.58 -2.90 -0.47
CA VAL A 6 5.10 -3.83 0.54
C VAL A 6 4.95 -3.18 1.90
N PHE A 7 4.42 -3.93 2.86
CA PHE A 7 4.28 -3.52 4.26
C PHE A 7 5.02 -4.51 5.15
N ASP A 8 5.93 -4.02 5.99
CA ASP A 8 6.66 -4.83 6.96
C ASP A 8 6.05 -4.61 8.35
N LYS A 9 5.65 -5.71 9.01
CA LYS A 9 5.08 -5.68 10.36
C LYS A 9 6.07 -5.14 11.40
N ASN A 10 7.38 -5.25 11.13
CA ASN A 10 8.44 -4.77 12.03
C ASN A 10 8.67 -3.25 11.90
N THR A 11 8.26 -2.64 10.78
CA THR A 11 8.33 -1.19 10.56
C THR A 11 6.92 -0.64 10.26
N PRO A 12 6.02 -0.64 11.26
CA PRO A 12 4.59 -0.36 11.08
C PRO A 12 4.27 1.05 10.56
N ASP A 13 5.20 1.98 10.75
CA ASP A 13 4.99 3.41 10.48
C ASP A 13 5.21 3.77 9.01
N VAL A 14 5.73 2.82 8.22
CA VAL A 14 6.12 3.03 6.83
C VAL A 14 5.59 1.94 5.90
N PHE A 15 5.46 2.27 4.63
CA PHE A 15 5.25 1.34 3.54
C PHE A 15 6.36 1.51 2.51
N TYR A 16 6.54 0.50 1.67
CA TYR A 16 7.56 0.50 0.62
C TYR A 16 6.89 0.41 -0.74
N CYS A 17 7.23 1.35 -1.63
CA CYS A 17 6.70 1.39 -2.99
C CYS A 17 7.82 1.46 -4.04
N PRO A 18 7.61 0.91 -5.24
CA PRO A 18 8.58 0.95 -6.32
C PRO A 18 8.85 2.38 -6.77
N GLN A 19 10.09 2.65 -7.17
CA GLN A 19 10.49 3.95 -7.72
C GLN A 19 10.49 4.00 -9.25
N HIS A 20 10.51 2.82 -9.89
CA HIS A 20 10.44 2.67 -11.35
C HIS A 20 9.71 1.38 -11.69
N LYS A 21 9.43 1.19 -13.00
CA LYS A 21 8.83 -0.02 -13.53
C LYS A 21 9.62 -1.26 -13.09
N PRO A 22 9.06 -2.16 -12.27
CA PRO A 22 9.77 -3.35 -11.85
C PRO A 22 9.91 -4.31 -13.03
N ILE A 23 11.13 -4.82 -13.25
CA ILE A 23 11.42 -5.87 -14.24
C ILE A 23 11.10 -7.26 -13.64
N GLY A 24 11.13 -7.36 -12.31
CA GLY A 24 10.77 -8.54 -11.51
C GLY A 24 10.82 -8.18 -10.01
N PHE A 25 10.37 -9.08 -9.13
CA PHE A 25 10.31 -8.82 -7.69
C PHE A 25 11.70 -8.68 -7.06
N GLU A 26 12.63 -9.57 -7.41
CA GLU A 26 14.02 -9.55 -6.93
C GLU A 26 14.80 -8.30 -7.34
N LYS A 27 14.34 -7.61 -8.39
CA LYS A 27 14.95 -6.40 -8.92
C LYS A 27 14.10 -5.15 -8.64
N MET A 28 13.11 -5.25 -7.77
CA MET A 28 12.25 -4.12 -7.42
C MET A 28 12.99 -3.22 -6.44
N LEU A 29 13.43 -2.04 -6.90
CA LEU A 29 13.93 -1.01 -6.01
C LEU A 29 12.75 -0.23 -5.43
N VAL A 30 12.56 -0.41 -4.12
CA VAL A 30 11.52 0.25 -3.34
C VAL A 30 12.10 1.33 -2.44
N LYS A 31 11.28 2.31 -2.07
CA LYS A 31 11.63 3.35 -1.10
C LYS A 31 10.62 3.34 0.03
N ALA A 32 11.11 3.47 1.26
CA ALA A 32 10.27 3.63 2.44
C ALA A 32 9.59 5.01 2.43
N ARG A 33 8.29 5.02 2.71
CA ARG A 33 7.46 6.23 2.80
C ARG A 33 6.56 6.13 4.04
N PRO A 34 6.22 7.26 4.69
CA PRO A 34 5.32 7.24 5.85
C PRO A 34 3.95 6.67 5.48
N LEU A 35 3.36 5.85 6.36
CA LEU A 35 2.05 5.24 6.12
C LEU A 35 0.93 6.30 5.91
N SER A 36 1.10 7.51 6.44
CA SER A 36 0.18 8.63 6.20
C SER A 36 0.08 9.02 4.72
N ARG A 37 1.13 8.77 3.92
CA ARG A 37 1.13 8.99 2.46
C ARG A 37 0.60 7.82 1.64
N LEU A 38 0.38 6.66 2.25
CA LEU A 38 -0.29 5.58 1.54
C LEU A 38 -1.75 5.99 1.31
N CYS A 39 -2.21 6.05 0.07
CA CYS A 39 -3.52 6.55 -0.31
C CYS A 39 -3.81 7.89 0.37
N GLN A 40 -2.98 8.87 0.08
CA GLN A 40 -3.06 10.22 0.62
C GLN A 40 -4.35 10.92 0.21
N PHE A 41 -4.81 10.71 -1.03
CA PHE A 41 -5.98 11.38 -1.57
C PHE A 41 -7.27 10.58 -1.37
N GLU A 42 -7.22 9.41 -0.74
CA GLU A 42 -8.40 8.62 -0.38
C GLU A 42 -9.28 8.26 -1.59
N GLY A 43 -8.67 8.04 -2.76
CA GLY A 43 -9.37 7.78 -4.01
C GLY A 43 -10.01 9.00 -4.67
N ARG A 44 -9.78 10.21 -4.13
CA ARG A 44 -10.13 11.47 -4.78
C ARG A 44 -9.17 11.76 -5.95
N PRO A 45 -9.56 12.65 -6.89
CA PRO A 45 -8.65 13.08 -7.94
C PRO A 45 -7.33 13.63 -7.38
N ILE A 46 -6.23 13.16 -7.95
CA ILE A 46 -4.88 13.65 -7.63
C ILE A 46 -4.74 15.06 -8.25
N PRO A 47 -4.25 16.06 -7.50
CA PRO A 47 -3.97 17.39 -8.04
C PRO A 47 -2.99 17.35 -9.22
N GLU A 48 -3.18 18.21 -10.22
CA GLU A 48 -2.33 18.24 -11.43
C GLU A 48 -0.86 18.58 -11.14
N ASP A 49 -0.60 19.34 -10.08
CA ASP A 49 0.73 19.74 -9.62
C ASP A 49 1.39 18.71 -8.68
N TYR A 50 0.67 17.63 -8.34
CA TYR A 50 1.21 16.58 -7.48
C TYR A 50 2.35 15.84 -8.15
N LYS A 51 3.48 15.76 -7.46
CA LYS A 51 4.62 14.95 -7.88
C LYS A 51 4.54 13.58 -7.26
N SER A 52 4.26 12.59 -8.10
CA SER A 52 4.20 11.17 -7.73
C SER A 52 5.40 10.73 -6.89
N ASP A 53 5.12 10.19 -5.69
CA ASP A 53 6.13 9.71 -4.75
C ASP A 53 6.56 8.25 -5.01
N CYS A 54 5.74 7.52 -5.75
CA CYS A 54 5.88 6.12 -6.12
C CYS A 54 5.68 5.95 -7.63
N TYR A 55 6.21 4.89 -8.24
CA TYR A 55 6.06 4.68 -9.68
C TYR A 55 4.59 4.61 -10.09
N ASN A 56 4.14 5.51 -10.98
CA ASN A 56 2.77 5.60 -11.48
C ASN A 56 1.68 5.70 -10.40
N ASP A 57 1.93 6.45 -9.31
CA ASP A 57 0.95 6.69 -8.24
C ASP A 57 0.35 5.39 -7.67
N VAL A 58 1.15 4.32 -7.62
CA VAL A 58 0.70 3.01 -7.12
C VAL A 58 0.18 3.07 -5.69
N ASP A 59 0.66 4.04 -4.92
CA ASP A 59 0.22 4.41 -3.57
C ASP A 59 -1.16 5.06 -3.51
N GLU A 60 -1.70 5.57 -4.62
CA GLU A 60 -3.05 6.16 -4.71
C GLU A 60 -4.07 5.23 -5.39
N THR A 61 -3.64 4.02 -5.76
CA THR A 61 -4.56 3.02 -6.33
C THR A 61 -5.59 2.55 -5.32
N GLU A 62 -6.74 2.06 -5.82
CA GLU A 62 -7.78 1.45 -4.97
C GLU A 62 -7.20 0.35 -4.07
N TYR A 63 -6.22 -0.41 -4.57
CA TYR A 63 -5.54 -1.41 -3.77
C TYR A 63 -4.74 -0.80 -2.61
N ALA A 64 -3.99 0.26 -2.85
CA ALA A 64 -3.22 0.94 -1.80
C ALA A 64 -4.14 1.50 -0.70
N CYS A 65 -5.31 2.03 -1.08
CA CYS A 65 -6.31 2.47 -0.13
C CYS A 65 -6.86 1.33 0.74
N LYS A 66 -7.17 0.18 0.12
CA LYS A 66 -7.57 -1.04 0.86
C LYS A 66 -6.48 -1.52 1.81
N GLU A 67 -5.22 -1.49 1.39
CA GLU A 67 -4.08 -1.84 2.25
C GLU A 67 -3.91 -0.86 3.41
N LYS A 68 -4.01 0.46 3.18
CA LYS A 68 -3.98 1.47 4.26
C LYS A 68 -5.01 1.14 5.32
N TYR A 69 -6.26 0.88 4.90
CA TYR A 69 -7.33 0.51 5.82
C TYR A 69 -7.03 -0.78 6.58
N ARG A 70 -6.54 -1.82 5.88
CA ARG A 70 -6.17 -3.11 6.47
C ARG A 70 -5.06 -2.97 7.52
N ILE A 71 -4.06 -2.13 7.24
CA ILE A 71 -2.95 -1.83 8.14
C ILE A 71 -3.45 -1.03 9.36
N MET A 72 -4.20 0.05 9.14
CA MET A 72 -4.76 0.87 10.24
C MET A 72 -5.66 0.05 11.17
N LYS A 73 -6.50 -0.83 10.61
CA LYS A 73 -7.37 -1.71 11.41
C LYS A 73 -6.59 -2.68 12.29
N ARG A 74 -5.39 -3.11 11.87
CA ARG A 74 -4.49 -3.94 12.71
C ARG A 74 -3.95 -3.15 13.89
N PHE A 75 -3.57 -1.88 13.72
CA PHE A 75 -3.13 -1.05 14.85
C PHE A 75 -4.24 -0.80 15.86
N SER A 76 -5.49 -0.66 15.39
CA SER A 76 -6.63 -0.48 16.28
C SER A 76 -7.05 -1.76 17.02
N ASN A 77 -6.71 -2.95 16.50
CA ASN A 77 -7.06 -4.24 17.09
C ASN A 77 -5.87 -5.23 17.02
N PRO A 78 -4.87 -5.09 17.91
CA PRO A 78 -3.67 -5.94 17.89
C PRO A 78 -3.98 -7.44 18.14
N ASP A 79 -5.10 -7.76 18.79
CA ASP A 79 -5.52 -9.14 19.07
C ASP A 79 -6.35 -9.80 17.94
N GLY A 80 -6.57 -9.09 16.81
CA GLY A 80 -7.47 -9.50 15.73
C GLY A 80 -6.88 -10.44 14.66
N ASP A 81 -5.61 -10.86 14.78
CA ASP A 81 -4.87 -11.59 13.74
C ASP A 81 -5.49 -12.96 13.35
N ALA A 82 -6.42 -13.52 14.15
CA ALA A 82 -7.00 -14.84 13.92
C ALA A 82 -8.22 -14.89 12.95
N LYS A 83 -8.80 -13.76 12.50
CA LYS A 83 -10.09 -13.77 11.76
C LYS A 83 -10.08 -13.08 10.39
N ALA A 84 -8.97 -12.49 9.95
CA ALA A 84 -8.94 -11.72 8.70
C ALA A 84 -8.41 -12.49 7.48
N ILE A 85 -8.04 -13.76 7.63
CA ILE A 85 -7.66 -14.65 6.52
C ILE A 85 -8.86 -15.53 6.21
N ASP A 86 -9.89 -15.01 5.53
CA ASP A 86 -10.72 -15.91 4.71
C ASP A 86 -11.61 -15.27 3.63
N ASN A 87 -11.86 -13.95 3.63
CA ASN A 87 -12.99 -13.43 2.83
C ASN A 87 -12.69 -12.39 1.75
N ASP A 88 -11.50 -12.34 1.13
CA ASP A 88 -11.30 -11.41 0.00
C ASP A 88 -10.44 -11.97 -1.15
N TYR A 89 -10.49 -13.28 -1.37
CA TYR A 89 -9.92 -13.94 -2.55
C TYR A 89 -10.95 -14.79 -3.32
N VAL A 90 -12.21 -14.33 -3.36
CA VAL A 90 -13.21 -14.83 -4.33
C VAL A 90 -13.97 -13.64 -4.93
N GLU A 91 -14.17 -13.71 -6.25
CA GLU A 91 -14.71 -12.72 -7.21
C GLU A 91 -13.67 -11.78 -7.84
N LYS A 92 -13.26 -11.89 -9.11
CA LYS A 92 -13.74 -12.64 -10.29
C LYS A 92 -12.55 -13.13 -11.11
#